data_AF-A0A2T5EJE1-F1
#
_entry.id   AF-A0A2T5EJE1-F1
#
_cell.length_a   1.000
_cell.length_b   1.000
_cell.length_c   1.000
_cell.angle_alpha   90.00
_cell.angle_beta   90.00
_cell.angle_gamma   90.00
#
_symmetry.space_group_name_H-M   'P 1'
#
loop_
_entity.id
_entity.type
_entity.pdbx_description
1 polymer ?
#
loop_
_entity_poly.entity_id
_entity_poly.type
_entity_poly.pdbx_seq_one_letter_code
_entity_poly.pdbx_strand_id
1 'polypeptide(L)' 'MTGKNITEFQRIANERGWTFKQIAERWGLSERQLSRIAQDAKIRDLDSVKGLPIKKKSK' A
#
# COMPACT_ATOMS: atom_id res chain seq x y z
N MET A 1 21.79 12.07 -3.05
CA MET A 1 20.36 12.28 -2.78
C MET A 1 19.61 11.00 -3.12
N THR A 2 19.31 10.17 -2.13
CA THR A 2 18.66 8.86 -2.36
C THR A 2 17.20 9.11 -2.68
N GLY A 3 16.84 9.07 -3.97
CA GLY A 3 15.44 9.09 -4.40
C GLY A 3 14.71 7.94 -3.70
N LYS A 4 13.61 8.24 -3.02
CA LYS A 4 12.76 7.20 -2.42
C LYS A 4 12.23 6.33 -3.55
N ASN A 5 12.72 5.10 -3.67
CA ASN A 5 12.14 4.11 -4.58
C ASN A 5 10.73 3.80 -4.08
N ILE A 6 9.73 4.39 -4.74
CA ILE A 6 8.32 4.12 -4.46
C ILE A 6 8.02 2.73 -5.02
N THR A 7 7.58 1.82 -4.15
CA THR A 7 7.22 0.47 -4.58
C THR A 7 5.91 0.48 -5.35
N GLU A 8 5.70 -0.52 -6.21
CA GLU A 8 4.47 -0.62 -6.99
C GLU A 8 3.22 -0.76 -6.10
N PHE A 9 3.35 -1.50 -5.00
CA PHE A 9 2.34 -1.57 -3.94
C PHE A 9 1.98 -0.16 -3.42
N GLN A 10 2.99 0.67 -3.13
CA GLN A 10 2.77 2.02 -2.63
C GLN A 10 2.10 2.92 -3.66
N ARG A 11 2.46 2.78 -4.95
CA ARG A 11 1.83 3.51 -6.04
C ARG A 11 0.33 3.20 -6.12
N ILE A 12 -0.05 1.92 -6.14
CA ILE A 12 -1.45 1.49 -6.25
C ILE A 12 -2.24 1.93 -5.01
N ALA A 13 -1.66 1.79 -3.81
CA ALA A 13 -2.28 2.26 -2.57
C ALA A 13 -2.57 3.77 -2.63
N ASN A 14 -1.60 4.57 -3.05
CA ASN A 14 -1.72 6.02 -3.19
C ASN A 14 -2.72 6.45 -4.26
N GLU A 15 -2.78 5.73 -5.39
CA GLU A 15 -3.77 5.94 -6.45
C GLU A 15 -5.19 5.71 -5.93
N ARG A 16 -5.38 4.71 -5.07
CA ARG A 16 -6.67 4.43 -4.42
C ARG A 16 -6.98 5.29 -3.20
N GLY A 17 -6.07 6.19 -2.81
CA GLY A 17 -6.25 7.07 -1.66
C GLY A 17 -6.07 6.36 -0.31
N TRP A 18 -5.35 5.24 -0.26
CA TRP A 18 -5.04 4.52 0.97
C TRP A 18 -3.61 4.78 1.41
N THR A 19 -3.44 4.94 2.73
CA THR A 19 -2.11 4.98 3.35
C THR A 19 -1.72 3.60 3.89
N PHE A 20 -0.42 3.36 4.07
CA PHE A 20 0.06 2.11 4.64
C PHE A 20 -0.50 1.85 6.04
N LYS A 21 -0.63 2.90 6.85
CA LYS A 21 -1.30 2.82 8.15
C LYS A 21 -2.71 2.24 8.05
N GLN A 22 -3.53 2.79 7.15
CA GLN A 22 -4.91 2.34 6.99
C GLN A 22 -5.03 0.93 6.43
N ILE A 23 -4.13 0.54 5.52
CA ILE A 23 -4.09 -0.81 4.97
C ILE A 23 -3.65 -1.80 6.07
N ALA A 24 -2.62 -1.44 6.84
CA ALA A 24 -2.12 -2.24 7.95
C ALA A 24 -3.20 -2.45 9.01
N GLU A 25 -3.89 -1.39 9.45
CA GLU A 25 -5.05 -1.47 10.35
C GLU A 25 -6.16 -2.37 9.80
N ARG A 26 -6.49 -2.23 8.51
CA ARG A 26 -7.54 -3.02 7.86
C ARG A 26 -7.21 -4.51 7.80
N TRP A 27 -5.95 -4.87 7.61
CA TRP A 27 -5.49 -6.26 7.49
C TRP A 27 -4.92 -6.83 8.80
N GLY A 28 -4.98 -6.07 9.90
CA GLY A 28 -4.46 -6.50 11.20
C GLY A 28 -2.93 -6.66 11.24
N LEU A 29 -2.21 -5.93 10.38
CA LEU A 29 -0.76 -5.94 10.29
C LEU A 29 -0.16 -4.69 10.93
N SER A 30 1.13 -4.75 11.27
CA SER A 30 1.89 -3.54 11.60
C SER A 30 2.36 -2.81 10.34
N GLU A 31 2.54 -1.49 10.42
CA GLU A 31 3.10 -0.70 9.31
C GLU A 31 4.47 -1.22 8.84
N ARG A 32 5.29 -1.73 9.77
CA ARG A 32 6.60 -2.31 9.45
C ARG A 32 6.48 -3.60 8.65
N GLN A 33 5.54 -4.48 9.01
CA GLN A 33 5.26 -5.69 8.25
C GLN A 33 4.72 -5.34 6.86
N LEU A 34 3.79 -4.39 6.79
CA LEU A 34 3.26 -3.93 5.51
C LEU A 34 4.35 -3.31 4.63
N SER A 35 5.28 -2.55 5.20
CA SER A 35 6.42 -2.00 4.45
C SER A 35 7.35 -3.09 3.92
N ARG A 36 7.55 -4.18 4.67
CA ARG A 36 8.30 -5.34 4.17
C ARG A 36 7.56 -6.05 3.04
N ILE A 37 6.26 -6.26 3.18
CA ILE A 37 5.40 -6.83 2.14
C ILE A 37 5.41 -5.93 0.89
N ALA A 38 5.37 -4.62 1.06
CA ALA A 38 5.40 -3.68 -0.07
C ALA A 38 6.75 -3.69 -0.82
N GLN A 39 7.86 -4.03 -0.15
CA GLN A 39 9.18 -4.19 -0.76
C GLN A 39 9.32 -5.51 -1.51
N ASP A 40 8.78 -6.61 -0.96
CA ASP A 40 8.79 -7.96 -1.55
C ASP A 40 7.39 -8.35 -2.08
N ALA A 41 6.70 -7.37 -2.70
CA ALA A 41 5.29 -7.50 -3.04
C ALA A 41 5.10 -8.59 -4.11
N LYS A 42 4.40 -9.67 -3.74
CA LYS A 42 4.02 -10.71 -4.70
C LYS A 42 2.77 -10.31 -5.45
N ILE A 43 2.49 -11.02 -6.55
CA ILE A 43 1.29 -10.78 -7.38
C ILE A 43 0.01 -10.78 -6.51
N ARG A 44 -0.09 -11.69 -5.53
CA ARG A 44 -1.21 -11.78 -4.59
C ARG A 44 -1.38 -10.53 -3.72
N ASP A 45 -0.28 -9.93 -3.27
CA ASP A 45 -0.30 -8.73 -2.42
C ASP A 45 -0.70 -7.51 -3.24
N LEU A 46 -0.18 -7.41 -4.48
CA LEU A 46 -0.57 -6.38 -5.43
C LEU A 46 -2.05 -6.45 -5.78
N ASP A 47 -2.58 -7.66 -6.00
CA ASP A 47 -4.00 -7.87 -6.27
C ASP A 47 -4.87 -7.49 -5.06
N SER A 48 -4.39 -7.78 -3.86
CA SER A 48 -5.07 -7.37 -2.61
C SER A 48 -5.18 -5.83 -2.50
N VAL A 49 -4.15 -5.07 -2.88
CA VAL A 49 -4.22 -3.60 -2.93
C VAL A 49 -5.11 -3.11 -4.08
N LYS A 50 -5.08 -3.78 -5.23
CA LYS A 50 -5.99 -3.52 -6.35
C LYS A 50 -7.45 -3.88 -6.02
N GLY A 51 -7.70 -4.67 -4.99
CA GLY A 51 -9.06 -4.93 -4.48
C GLY A 51 -9.60 -3.81 -3.58
N LEU A 52 -8.76 -2.87 -3.12
CA LEU A 52 -9.20 -1.85 -2.16
C LEU A 52 -10.22 -0.89 -2.79
N PRO A 53 -11.32 -0.53 -2.11
CA PRO A 53 -12.28 0.43 -2.64
C PRO A 53 -11.59 1.79 -2.81
N ILE A 54 -11.94 2.52 -3.86
CA ILE A 54 -11.36 3.84 -4.13
C ILE A 54 -11.86 4.80 -3.04
N LYS A 55 -10.94 5.27 -2.18
CA LYS A 55 -11.26 6.39 -1.30
C LYS A 55 -11.22 7.64 -2.15
N LYS A 56 -12.31 8.42 -2.14
CA LYS A 56 -12.26 9.78 -2.66
C LYS A 56 -11.12 10.47 -1.92
N LYS A 57 -10.04 10.83 -2.62
CA LYS A 57 -9.04 11.74 -2.06
C LYS A 57 -9.83 12.98 -1.65
N SER A 58 -9.98 13.20 -0.35
CA SER A 58 -10.50 14.47 0.16
C SER A 58 -9.53 15.53 -0.34
N LYS A 59 -10.01 16.30 -1.31
CA LYS A 59 -9.26 17.34 -2.00
C LYS A 59 -8.86 18.44 -1.02
#